data_AF-A0A962DK06-F1
#
_entry.id   AF-A0A962DK06-F1
#
_cell.length_a   1.000
_cell.length_b   1.000
_cell.length_c   1.000
_cell.angle_alpha   90.00
_cell.angle_beta   90.00
_cell.angle_gamma   90.00
#
_symmetry.space_group_name_H-M   'P 1'
#
loop_
_entity.id
_entity.type
_entity.pdbx_description
1 polymer ?
#
loop_
_entity_poly.entity_id
_entity_poly.type
_entity_poly.pdbx_seq_one_letter_code
_entity_poly.pdbx_strand_id
1 'polypeptide(L)' 'LEKKFPHLLLRINRNALINRKELFGIHRTRSAAFAKLQSIDLQPQISRRNLAAIKEILRNDK' A
#
# COMPACT_ATOMS: atom_id res chain seq x y z
N LEU A 1 -12.66 -9.56 -2.90
CA LEU A 1 -12.58 -8.27 -3.64
C LEU A 1 -11.24 -8.11 -4.36
N GLU A 2 -10.10 -8.18 -3.67
CA GLU A 2 -8.76 -8.11 -4.32
C GLU A 2 -8.60 -9.09 -5.49
N LYS A 3 -9.04 -10.35 -5.34
CA LYS A 3 -8.98 -11.38 -6.39
C LYS A 3 -9.81 -11.03 -7.64
N LYS A 4 -10.85 -10.21 -7.48
CA LYS A 4 -11.74 -9.79 -8.58
C LYS A 4 -11.17 -8.59 -9.33
N PHE A 5 -10.36 -7.75 -8.68
CA PHE A 5 -9.77 -6.54 -9.26
C PHE A 5 -8.28 -6.39 -8.92
N PRO A 6 -7.43 -7.37 -9.29
CA PRO A 6 -6.03 -7.42 -8.86
C PRO A 6 -5.18 -6.25 -9.38
N HIS A 7 -5.57 -5.62 -10.48
CA HIS A 7 -4.87 -4.47 -11.06
C HIS A 7 -5.27 -3.14 -10.44
N LEU A 8 -6.43 -3.07 -9.78
CA LEU A 8 -6.98 -1.85 -9.18
C LEU A 8 -6.80 -1.83 -7.67
N LEU A 9 -6.92 -2.98 -7.01
CA LEU A 9 -6.94 -3.07 -5.55
C LEU A 9 -5.71 -3.78 -5.03
N LEU A 10 -5.09 -3.16 -4.02
CA LEU A 10 -3.87 -3.64 -3.39
C LEU A 10 -4.10 -3.89 -1.90
N ARG A 11 -3.85 -5.13 -1.46
CA ARG A 11 -3.89 -5.49 -0.03
C ARG A 11 -2.59 -5.06 0.64
N ILE A 12 -2.68 -4.14 1.58
CA ILE A 12 -1.51 -3.64 2.33
C ILE A 12 -1.46 -4.18 3.76
N ASN A 13 -2.61 -4.56 4.33
CA ASN A 13 -2.75 -5.17 5.65
C ASN A 13 -4.00 -6.06 5.68
N ARG A 14 -4.12 -6.98 6.66
CA ARG A 14 -5.29 -7.88 6.79
C ARG A 14 -6.63 -7.13 6.69
N ASN A 15 -6.68 -5.92 7.24
CA ASN A 15 -7.88 -5.09 7.29
C ASN A 15 -7.81 -3.85 6.39
N ALA A 16 -6.83 -3.75 5.48
CA ALA A 16 -6.68 -2.58 4.61
C ALA A 16 -6.45 -2.99 3.15
N LEU A 17 -7.39 -2.60 2.31
CA LEU A 17 -7.35 -2.72 0.86
C LEU A 17 -7.46 -1.30 0.28
N ILE A 18 -6.52 -0.92 -0.58
CA ILE A 18 -6.47 0.44 -1.18
C ILE A 18 -6.58 0.36 -2.70
N ASN A 19 -6.93 1.46 -3.33
CA ASN A 19 -6.71 1.62 -4.78
C ASN A 19 -5.20 1.74 -5.05
N ARG A 20 -4.66 0.91 -5.94
CA ARG A 20 -3.23 0.90 -6.30
C ARG A 20 -2.77 2.26 -6.80
N LYS A 21 -3.60 2.97 -7.58
CA LYS A 21 -3.24 4.28 -8.15
C LYS A 21 -3.06 5.37 -7.09
N GLU A 22 -3.67 5.21 -5.93
CA GLU A 22 -3.54 6.17 -4.83
C GLU A 22 -2.20 6.02 -4.10
N LEU A 23 -1.54 4.86 -4.19
CA LEU A 23 -0.29 4.62 -3.49
C LEU A 23 0.85 5.42 -4.13
N PHE A 24 1.37 6.43 -3.45
CA PHE A 24 2.50 7.22 -3.95
C PHE A 24 3.77 7.12 -3.09
N GLY A 25 3.68 6.50 -1.91
CA GLY A 25 4.85 6.37 -1.05
C GLY A 25 4.63 5.55 0.19
N ILE A 26 5.70 5.42 0.98
CA ILE A 26 5.69 4.76 2.28
C ILE A 26 6.22 5.74 3.32
N HIS A 27 5.47 5.96 4.39
CA HIS A 27 5.97 6.57 5.60
C HIS A 27 6.48 5.48 6.55
N ARG A 28 7.67 5.67 7.14
CA ARG A 28 8.26 4.72 8.08
C ARG A 28 8.44 5.36 9.44
N THR A 29 8.10 4.59 10.46
CA THR A 29 8.43 4.86 11.86
C THR A 29 9.45 3.83 12.34
N ARG A 30 9.87 3.91 13.61
CA ARG A 30 10.82 2.94 14.19
C ARG A 30 10.29 1.50 14.18
N SER A 31 8.98 1.29 14.28
CA SER A 31 8.36 -0.04 14.44
C SER A 31 7.41 -0.45 13.31
N ALA A 32 6.99 0.48 12.46
CA ALA A 32 5.96 0.23 11.46
C ALA A 32 6.17 1.02 10.15
N ALA A 33 5.56 0.53 9.08
CA ALA A 33 5.45 1.20 7.81
C ALA A 33 3.98 1.52 7.52
N PHE A 34 3.72 2.62 6.83
CA PHE A 34 2.39 3.12 6.50
C PHE A 34 2.37 3.54 5.03
N ALA A 35 1.26 3.28 4.34
CA ALA A 35 1.08 3.68 2.95
C ALA A 35 0.65 5.14 2.88
N LYS A 36 1.29 5.94 2.01
CA LYS A 36 0.84 7.29 1.69
C LYS A 36 -0.09 7.26 0.48
N LEU A 37 -1.23 7.92 0.60
CA LEU A 37 -2.30 7.93 -0.40
C LEU A 37 -2.52 9.33 -0.97
N GLN A 38 -2.62 9.48 -2.29
CA GLN A 38 -2.59 10.78 -2.95
C GLN A 38 -3.73 11.70 -2.52
N SER A 39 -4.94 11.15 -2.48
CA SER A 39 -6.16 11.95 -2.31
C SER A 39 -6.63 12.10 -0.86
N ILE A 40 -5.99 11.41 0.10
CA ILE A 40 -6.42 11.40 1.51
C ILE A 40 -5.24 11.36 2.48
N ASP A 41 -5.39 11.99 3.64
CA ASP A 41 -4.36 12.01 4.69
C ASP A 41 -4.25 10.70 5.48
N LEU A 42 -5.22 9.79 5.32
CA LEU A 42 -5.21 8.50 5.99
C LEU A 42 -4.00 7.67 5.51
N GLN A 43 -3.16 7.25 6.46
CA GLN A 43 -1.99 6.43 6.17
C GLN A 43 -2.15 5.05 6.80
N PRO A 44 -2.83 4.10 6.13
CA PRO A 44 -3.03 2.76 6.67
C PRO A 44 -1.70 2.02 6.86
N GLN A 45 -1.58 1.31 7.98
CA GLN A 45 -0.39 0.53 8.30
C GLN A 45 -0.18 -0.59 7.28
N ILE A 46 1.05 -0.74 6.79
CA ILE A 46 1.49 -1.84 5.94
C ILE A 46 1.95 -3.01 6.81
N SER A 47 1.42 -4.20 6.53
CA SER A 47 1.89 -5.42 7.17
C SER A 47 3.29 -5.81 6.69
N ARG A 48 4.11 -6.37 7.58
CA ARG A 48 5.50 -6.80 7.26
C ARG A 48 5.57 -7.69 6.01
N ARG A 49 4.64 -8.64 5.88
CA ARG A 49 4.56 -9.58 4.74
C ARG A 49 4.30 -8.91 3.38
N ASN A 50 3.62 -7.76 3.37
CA ASN A 50 3.30 -7.03 2.14
C ASN A 50 4.33 -5.95 1.81
N LEU A 51 5.21 -5.59 2.75
CA LEU A 51 6.12 -4.45 2.61
C LEU A 51 7.09 -4.59 1.43
N ALA A 52 7.60 -5.81 1.18
CA ALA A 52 8.50 -6.07 0.06
C ALA A 52 7.81 -5.84 -1.29
N ALA A 53 6.64 -6.44 -1.49
CA ALA A 53 5.84 -6.29 -2.70
C ALA A 53 5.40 -4.84 -2.96
N ILE A 54 5.01 -4.10 -1.92
CA ILE A 54 4.64 -2.68 -2.06
C ILE A 54 5.85 -1.83 -2.50
N LYS A 55 7.04 -2.12 -1.96
CA LYS A 55 8.26 -1.43 -2.42
C LYS A 55 8.58 -1.73 -3.87
N GLU A 56 8.31 -2.94 -4.36
CA GLU A 56 8.49 -3.29 -5.78
C GLU A 56 7.53 -2.53 -6.68
N ILE A 57 6.24 -2.49 -6.30
CA ILE A 57 5.22 -1.72 -7.00
C ILE A 57 5.66 -0.25 -7.14
N LEU A 58 6.09 0.38 -6.04
CA LEU A 58 6.55 1.78 -6.05
C LEU A 58 7.83 2.04 -6.85
N ARG A 59 8.63 1.00 -7.13
CA ARG A 59 9.81 1.14 -8.01
C ARG A 59 9.44 1.02 -9.48
N ASN A 60 8.45 0.18 -9.79
CA ASN A 60 8.04 -0.14 -11.16
C ASN A 60 6.95 0.79 -11.69
N ASP A 61 6.20 1.47 -10.81
CA ASP A 61 5.18 2.45 -11.16
C ASP A 61 5.76 3.89 -11.28
N LYS A 62 7.09 4.04 -11.26
CA LYS A 62 7.83 5.26 -11.62
C LYS A 62 8.21 5.25 -13.09
#